data_AF-A0A2D4F2Y9-F1
#
_entry.id   AF-A0A2D4F2Y9-F1
#
_cell.length_a   1.000
_cell.length_b   1.000
_cell.length_c   1.000
_cell.angle_alpha   90.00
_cell.angle_beta   90.00
_cell.angle_gamma   90.00
#
_symmetry.space_group_name_H-M   'P 1'
#
loop_
_entity.id
_entity.type
_entity.pdbx_description
1 polymer ?
#
loop_
_entity_poly.entity_id
_entity_poly.type
_entity_poly.pdbx_seq_one_letter_code
_entity_poly.pdbx_strand_id
1 'polypeptide(L)'
;MCRRQEKEEGRKKKNTWADHNPIKIIWKGLKKNRRWMLNRKILKEKECVKMMGKELEFFLKENKKQTSIPNLWDTTKAYIRGLAISYNTCRYKGRERRTI
;
A
#
# COMPACT_ATOMS: atom_id res chain seq x y z
N MET A 1 14.91 -10.47 4.85
CA MET A 1 15.84 -10.24 5.98
C MET A 1 15.13 -9.47 7.07
N CYS A 2 14.80 -10.18 8.14
CA CYS A 2 14.25 -9.63 9.37
C CYS A 2 15.44 -9.37 10.30
N ARG A 3 15.72 -8.13 10.69
CA ARG A 3 16.55 -7.89 11.88
C ARG A 3 16.38 -6.48 12.45
N ARG A 4 16.01 -6.52 13.74
CA ARG A 4 16.31 -5.57 14.83
C ARG A 4 15.62 -4.22 14.78
N GLN A 5 14.44 -4.19 15.40
CA GLN A 5 13.99 -3.02 16.14
C GLN A 5 14.89 -2.88 17.37
N GLU A 6 15.68 -1.82 17.41
CA GLU A 6 16.43 -1.43 18.59
C GLU A 6 15.43 -0.97 19.65
N LYS A 7 15.24 -1.82 20.67
CA LYS A 7 14.62 -1.44 21.93
C LYS A 7 15.62 -0.57 22.67
N GLU A 8 15.41 0.75 22.66
CA GLU A 8 16.07 1.59 23.66
C GLU A 8 15.38 1.37 25.00
N GLU A 9 15.99 0.49 25.79
CA GLU A 9 15.62 0.25 27.18
C GLU A 9 16.20 1.39 28.01
N GLY A 10 15.38 2.40 28.31
CA GLY A 10 15.75 3.49 29.21
C GLY A 10 16.19 2.89 30.55
N ARG A 11 17.47 3.09 30.90
CA ARG A 11 18.14 2.54 32.09
C ARG A 11 17.44 3.03 33.37
N LYS A 12 16.45 2.29 33.86
CA LYS A 12 15.86 2.47 35.18
C LYS A 12 16.76 1.78 36.21
N LYS A 13 17.21 2.51 37.25
CA LYS A 13 17.83 1.91 38.44
C LYS A 13 16.85 0.86 39.00
N LYS A 14 17.33 -0.37 39.18
CA LYS A 14 16.56 -1.44 39.83
C LYS A 14 16.59 -1.18 41.33
N ASN A 15 15.47 -0.75 41.88
CA ASN A 15 15.19 -0.76 43.30
C ASN A 15 14.87 -2.21 43.69
N THR A 16 15.78 -2.86 44.40
CA THR A 16 15.79 -4.28 44.77
C THR A 16 14.80 -4.67 45.87
N TRP A 17 13.94 -3.75 46.30
CA TRP A 17 13.14 -3.91 47.53
C TRP A 17 11.70 -4.38 47.30
N ALA A 18 11.24 -4.52 46.05
CA ALA A 18 9.89 -4.99 45.76
C ALA A 18 9.83 -5.80 44.44
N ASP A 19 9.21 -6.97 44.48
CA ASP A 19 9.00 -7.84 43.30
C ASP A 19 8.01 -7.26 42.28
N HIS A 20 7.19 -6.29 42.71
CA HIS A 20 6.23 -5.60 41.85
C HIS A 20 6.79 -4.26 41.35
N ASN A 21 7.84 -4.31 40.53
CA ASN A 21 8.33 -3.10 39.86
C ASN A 21 7.44 -2.77 38.65
N PRO A 22 6.75 -1.61 38.62
CA PRO A 22 5.86 -1.29 37.51
C PRO A 22 6.64 -1.06 36.20
N ILE A 23 6.41 -1.94 35.23
CA ILE A 23 6.93 -1.83 33.86
C ILE A 23 6.04 -0.88 33.08
N LYS A 24 6.57 0.30 32.72
CA LYS A 24 5.87 1.28 31.90
C LYS A 24 6.27 1.09 30.44
N ILE A 25 5.37 0.57 29.62
CA ILE A 25 5.58 0.43 28.17
C ILE A 25 5.04 1.70 27.50
N ILE A 26 5.92 2.48 26.88
CA ILE A 26 5.54 3.66 26.10
C ILE A 26 5.39 3.23 24.64
N TRP A 27 4.15 3.06 24.18
CA TRP A 27 3.86 2.79 22.78
C TRP A 27 4.04 4.07 21.97
N LYS A 28 5.16 4.20 21.24
CA LYS A 28 5.27 5.19 20.16
C LYS A 28 4.38 4.70 19.01
N GLY A 29 3.44 5.54 18.56
CA GLY A 29 2.40 5.18 17.60
C GLY A 29 2.92 4.48 16.33
N LEU A 30 2.06 3.70 15.68
CA LEU A 30 2.40 2.91 14.51
C LEU A 30 2.94 3.82 13.38
N LYS A 31 4.22 3.64 12.99
CA LYS A 31 4.78 4.32 11.81
C LYS A 31 3.89 4.04 10.61
N LYS A 32 3.40 5.09 9.95
CA LYS A 32 2.66 4.96 8.69
C LYS A 32 3.51 4.15 7.72
N ASN A 33 2.96 3.02 7.26
CA ASN A 33 3.65 2.12 6.36
C ASN A 33 3.88 2.86 5.03
N ARG A 34 5.14 2.99 4.58
CA ARG A 34 5.48 3.63 3.30
C ARG A 34 5.02 2.81 2.09
N ARG A 35 4.51 1.60 2.32
CA ARG A 35 4.02 0.72 1.26
C ARG A 35 2.69 1.23 0.73
N TRP A 36 2.64 1.48 -0.57
CA TRP A 36 1.40 1.80 -1.25
C TRP A 36 0.40 0.64 -1.10
N MET A 37 -0.84 0.99 -0.72
CA MET A 37 -1.93 0.04 -0.60
C MET A 37 -3.03 0.41 -1.59
N LEU A 38 -3.53 -0.59 -2.31
CA LEU A 38 -4.66 -0.43 -3.21
C LEU A 38 -5.92 -0.09 -2.41
N ASN A 39 -6.61 0.99 -2.80
CA ASN A 39 -7.86 1.38 -2.17
C ASN A 39 -8.97 0.37 -2.52
N ARG A 40 -9.38 -0.47 -1.55
CA ARG A 40 -10.40 -1.51 -1.75
C ARG A 40 -11.74 -1.00 -2.29
N LYS A 41 -12.07 0.28 -2.07
CA LYS A 41 -13.34 0.87 -2.56
C LYS A 41 -13.39 0.92 -4.09
N ILE A 42 -12.27 1.14 -4.77
CA ILE A 42 -12.26 1.25 -6.24
C ILE A 42 -12.60 -0.07 -6.92
N LEU A 43 -12.27 -1.20 -6.27
CA LEU A 43 -12.58 -2.53 -6.78
C LEU A 43 -14.07 -2.86 -6.74
N LYS A 44 -14.85 -2.14 -5.92
CA LYS A 44 -16.30 -2.32 -5.85
C LYS A 44 -17.03 -1.53 -6.95
N GLU A 45 -16.35 -0.63 -7.63
CA GLU A 45 -16.95 0.23 -8.65
C GLU A 45 -16.91 -0.46 -10.02
N LYS A 46 -18.09 -0.75 -10.55
CA LYS A 46 -18.26 -1.47 -11.82
C LYS A 46 -17.61 -0.74 -13.00
N GLU A 47 -17.65 0.59 -13.02
CA GLU A 47 -17.02 1.42 -14.05
C GLU A 47 -15.50 1.26 -14.05
N CYS A 48 -14.89 1.23 -12.87
CA CYS A 48 -13.45 1.07 -12.69
C CYS A 48 -12.99 -0.29 -13.20
N VAL A 49 -13.69 -1.37 -12.83
CA VAL A 49 -13.38 -2.73 -13.30
C VAL A 49 -13.56 -2.85 -14.81
N LYS A 50 -14.63 -2.26 -15.38
CA LYS A 50 -14.88 -2.29 -16.83
C LYS A 50 -13.80 -1.53 -17.61
N MET A 51 -13.39 -0.36 -17.13
CA MET A 51 -12.29 0.41 -17.74
C MET A 51 -10.98 -0.37 -17.68
N MET A 52 -10.61 -0.87 -16.49
CA MET A 52 -9.38 -1.66 -16.32
C MET A 52 -9.37 -2.90 -17.21
N GLY A 53 -10.50 -3.60 -17.36
CA GLY A 53 -10.62 -4.77 -18.24
C GLY A 53 -10.30 -4.44 -19.71
N LYS A 54 -10.84 -3.33 -20.22
CA LYS A 54 -10.58 -2.88 -21.60
C LYS A 54 -9.12 -2.50 -21.83
N GLU A 55 -8.55 -1.71 -20.92
CA GLU A 55 -7.14 -1.31 -21.00
C GLU A 55 -6.20 -2.53 -20.90
N LEU A 56 -6.55 -3.51 -20.07
CA LEU A 56 -5.78 -4.74 -19.92
C LEU A 56 -5.81 -5.59 -21.20
N GLU A 57 -7.00 -5.73 -21.81
CA GLU A 57 -7.16 -6.47 -23.05
C GLU A 57 -6.37 -5.82 -24.20
N PHE A 58 -6.41 -4.49 -24.28
CA PHE A 58 -5.59 -3.71 -25.21
C PHE A 58 -4.09 -3.95 -24.97
N PHE A 59 -3.63 -3.82 -23.73
CA PHE A 59 -2.23 -4.03 -23.36
C PHE A 59 -1.74 -5.45 -23.73
N LEU A 60 -2.53 -6.47 -23.39
CA LEU A 60 -2.18 -7.86 -23.65
C LEU A 60 -2.21 -8.20 -25.15
N LYS A 61 -3.10 -7.58 -25.92
CA LYS A 61 -3.15 -7.76 -27.39
C LYS A 61 -1.88 -7.26 -28.05
N GLU A 62 -1.39 -6.08 -27.66
CA GLU A 62 -0.19 -5.47 -28.24
C GLU A 62 1.10 -6.17 -27.80
N ASN A 63 1.19 -6.60 -26.53
CA ASN A 63 2.44 -7.11 -25.95
C ASN A 63 2.61 -8.63 -26.05
N LYS A 64 1.61 -9.37 -26.57
CA LYS A 64 1.60 -10.84 -26.58
C LYS A 64 2.74 -11.49 -27.35
N LYS A 65 3.25 -10.85 -28.41
CA LYS A 65 4.23 -11.42 -29.34
C LYS A 65 5.69 -11.11 -29.00
N GLN A 66 5.94 -10.09 -28.18
CA GLN A 66 7.27 -9.50 -28.04
C GLN A 66 8.02 -9.95 -26.77
N THR A 67 7.33 -10.53 -25.79
CA THR A 67 7.88 -10.68 -24.42
C THR A 67 7.67 -12.08 -23.85
N SER A 68 8.61 -12.54 -23.01
CA SER A 68 8.47 -13.75 -22.19
C SER A 68 7.32 -13.62 -21.18
N ILE A 69 6.68 -14.74 -20.85
CA ILE A 69 5.51 -14.81 -19.96
C ILE A 69 5.76 -14.13 -18.58
N PRO A 70 6.90 -14.31 -17.89
CA PRO A 70 7.14 -13.67 -16.60
C PRO A 70 7.20 -12.14 -16.69
N ASN A 71 7.89 -11.63 -17.71
CA ASN A 71 8.01 -10.20 -17.95
C ASN A 71 6.68 -9.58 -18.36
N LEU A 72 5.86 -10.30 -19.14
CA LEU A 72 4.50 -9.89 -19.46
C LEU A 72 3.64 -9.76 -18.19
N TRP A 73 3.77 -10.68 -17.23
CA TRP A 73 3.03 -10.61 -15.98
C TRP A 73 3.45 -9.44 -15.10
N ASP A 74 4.75 -9.18 -14.97
CA ASP A 74 5.23 -8.08 -14.14
C ASP A 74 4.94 -6.70 -14.74
N THR A 75 5.06 -6.55 -16.06
CA THR A 75 4.67 -5.32 -16.77
C THR A 75 3.15 -5.09 -16.67
N THR A 76 2.35 -6.14 -16.83
CA THR A 76 0.89 -6.07 -16.67
C THR A 76 0.52 -5.58 -15.26
N LYS A 77 1.14 -6.13 -14.21
CA LYS A 77 0.90 -5.65 -12.85
C LYS A 77 1.28 -4.18 -12.67
N ALA A 78 2.41 -3.74 -13.22
CA ALA A 78 2.85 -2.35 -13.12
C ALA A 78 1.86 -1.40 -13.81
N TYR A 79 1.37 -1.80 -14.99
CA TYR A 79 0.39 -1.07 -15.76
C TYR A 79 -0.95 -0.91 -15.01
N ILE A 80 -1.52 -1.99 -14.48
CA ILE A 80 -2.75 -1.95 -13.67
C ILE A 80 -2.57 -1.05 -12.45
N ARG A 81 -1.42 -1.11 -11.77
CA ARG A 81 -1.13 -0.24 -10.62
C ARG A 81 -1.12 1.23 -11.01
N GLY A 82 -0.49 1.58 -12.14
CA GLY A 82 -0.51 2.92 -12.70
C GLY A 82 -1.93 3.41 -12.95
N LEU A 83 -2.75 2.60 -13.63
CA LEU A 83 -4.17 2.91 -13.88
C LEU A 83 -4.96 3.11 -12.58
N ALA A 84 -4.78 2.24 -11.58
CA ALA A 84 -5.47 2.36 -10.30
C ALA A 84 -5.07 3.63 -9.53
N ILE A 85 -3.81 4.06 -9.62
CA ILE A 85 -3.33 5.30 -9.01
C ILE A 85 -3.94 6.50 -9.75
N SER A 86 -3.85 6.55 -11.08
CA SER A 86 -4.41 7.61 -11.91
C SER A 86 -5.92 7.76 -11.75
N TYR A 87 -6.64 6.64 -11.63
CA TYR A 87 -8.08 6.64 -11.37
C TYR A 87 -8.41 7.28 -10.02
N ASN A 88 -7.68 6.91 -8.95
CA ASN A 88 -7.87 7.49 -7.63
C ASN A 88 -7.56 8.98 -7.59
N THR A 89 -6.48 9.43 -8.25
CA THR A 89 -6.10 10.84 -8.28
C THR A 89 -7.11 11.69 -9.06
N CYS A 90 -7.60 11.20 -10.21
CA CYS A 90 -8.68 11.85 -10.95
C CYS A 90 -9.98 11.94 -10.14
N ARG A 91 -10.33 10.90 -9.38
CA ARG A 91 -11.51 10.91 -8.50
C ARG A 91 -11.42 11.95 -7.39
N TYR A 92 -10.24 12.18 -6.81
CA TYR A 92 -10.05 13.22 -5.80
C TYR A 92 -10.27 14.62 -6.39
N LYS A 93 -9.66 14.92 -7.54
CA LYS A 93 -9.84 16.20 -8.24
C LYS A 93 -11.30 16.45 -8.66
N GLY A 94 -12.02 15.40 -9.07
CA GLY A 94 -13.43 15.48 -9.44
C GLY A 94 -14.41 15.59 -8.27
N ARG A 95 -13.98 15.29 -7.03
CA ARG A 95 -14.76 15.53 -5.81
C ARG A 95 -14.56 16.95 -5.30
N GLU A 96 -13.32 17.44 -5.31
CA GLU A 96 -12.97 18.79 -4.85
C GLU A 96 -13.65 19.88 -5.69
N ARG A 97 -13.80 19.66 -7.00
CA ARG A 97 -14.55 20.54 -7.91
C ARG A 97 -16.08 20.53 -7.72
N ARG A 98 -16.65 19.55 -7.02
CA ARG A 98 -18.10 19.45 -6.76
C ARG A 98 -18.52 20.03 -5.40
N THR A 99 -17.55 20.34 -4.56
CA THR A 99 -17.73 20.93 -3.23
C THR A 99 -17.49 22.45 -3.21
N ILE A 100 -17.17 23.04 -4.36
CA ILE A 100 -17.05 24.50 -4.57
C ILE A 100 -18.32 24.97 -5.28
#